data_AF-A0A4Y9P4R7-F1
#
_entry.id   AF-A0A4Y9P4R7-F1
#
_cell.length_a   1.000
_cell.length_b   1.000
_cell.length_c   1.000
_cell.angle_alpha   90.00
_cell.angle_beta   90.00
_cell.angle_gamma   90.00
#
_symmetry.space_group_name_H-M   'P 1'
#
loop_
_entity.id
_entity.type
_entity.pdbx_description
1 polymer ?
#
loop_
_entity_poly.entity_id
_entity_poly.type
_entity_poly.pdbx_seq_one_letter_code
_entity_poly.pdbx_strand_id
1 'polypeptide(L)'
;MTMMDDDDPGHRFRYKPQLDRPVVEVMDDTAPEVQGNTSLDFLQAVYRSADQPMHRRMRAAVAALPFEHPKLAVTAMVGDAEGFAKKLEAARERAAKAIELRKDEGFS
;
A
#
# COMPACT_ATOMS: atom_id res chain seq x y z
N MET A 1 41.88 -29.76 -54.83
CA MET A 1 41.72 -28.58 -53.94
C MET A 1 40.27 -28.15 -54.13
N THR A 2 39.34 -28.25 -53.19
CA THR A 2 39.42 -28.06 -51.73
C THR A 2 38.16 -28.75 -51.15
N MET A 3 38.33 -29.69 -50.20
CA MET A 3 37.80 -29.66 -48.82
C MET A 3 36.26 -29.46 -48.79
N MET A 4 35.46 -30.50 -48.54
CA MET A 4 35.17 -31.04 -47.20
C MET A 4 34.69 -29.93 -46.26
N ASP A 5 33.51 -29.39 -46.55
CA ASP A 5 32.73 -28.63 -45.58
C ASP A 5 31.68 -29.57 -45.00
N ASP A 6 32.14 -30.27 -43.96
CA ASP A 6 31.41 -30.68 -42.77
C ASP A 6 29.87 -30.61 -42.86
N ASP A 7 29.26 -31.78 -43.15
CA ASP A 7 27.96 -32.13 -42.59
C ASP A 7 28.08 -32.08 -41.05
N ASP A 8 27.85 -30.90 -40.45
CA ASP A 8 27.78 -30.72 -39.00
C ASP A 8 26.66 -31.61 -38.44
N PRO A 9 26.96 -32.73 -37.75
CA PRO A 9 25.94 -33.65 -37.24
C PRO A 9 25.18 -33.06 -36.03
N GLY A 10 25.55 -31.86 -35.56
CA GLY A 10 25.09 -31.26 -34.31
C GLY A 10 23.73 -30.56 -34.36
N HIS A 11 23.09 -30.40 -35.51
CA HIS A 11 21.87 -29.59 -35.63
C HIS A 11 20.52 -30.32 -35.48
N ARG A 12 20.52 -31.64 -35.21
CA ARG A 12 19.26 -32.43 -35.14
C ARG A 12 18.37 -32.13 -33.93
N PHE A 13 18.87 -31.46 -32.89
CA PHE A 13 18.12 -31.26 -31.64
C PHE A 13 18.07 -29.82 -31.11
N ARG A 14 18.39 -28.80 -31.93
CA ARG A 14 18.00 -27.43 -31.56
C ARG A 14 16.49 -27.29 -31.80
N TYR A 15 15.69 -27.74 -30.83
CA TYR A 15 14.30 -27.32 -30.70
C TYR A 15 14.31 -25.80 -30.64
N LYS A 16 14.08 -25.14 -31.78
CA LYS A 16 13.65 -23.75 -31.81
C LYS A 16 12.16 -23.85 -31.52
N PRO A 17 11.67 -23.58 -30.29
CA PRO A 17 10.25 -23.49 -30.10
C PRO A 17 9.74 -22.47 -31.12
N GLN A 18 8.98 -22.94 -32.12
CA GLN A 18 8.11 -22.06 -32.87
C GLN A 18 7.10 -21.57 -31.85
N LEU A 19 7.47 -20.47 -31.20
CA LEU A 19 6.55 -19.67 -30.43
C LEU A 19 5.60 -19.08 -31.48
N ASP A 20 4.55 -19.84 -31.82
CA ASP A 20 3.29 -19.32 -32.35
C ASP A 20 2.64 -18.46 -31.25
N ARG A 21 3.39 -17.48 -30.75
CA ARG A 21 2.82 -16.41 -29.96
C ARG A 21 2.03 -15.62 -30.98
N PRO A 22 0.70 -15.52 -30.85
CA PRO A 22 -0.01 -14.52 -31.64
C PRO A 22 0.69 -13.19 -31.36
N VAL A 23 1.03 -12.45 -32.42
CA VAL A 23 1.51 -11.08 -32.29
C VAL A 23 0.38 -10.36 -31.55
N VAL A 24 0.56 -10.15 -30.26
CA VAL A 24 -0.35 -9.32 -29.49
C VAL A 24 -0.16 -7.94 -30.08
N GLU A 25 -1.12 -7.47 -30.86
CA GLU A 25 -1.19 -6.08 -31.26
C GLU A 25 -1.12 -5.26 -29.98
N VAL A 26 0.02 -4.62 -29.78
CA VAL A 26 0.22 -3.72 -28.67
C VAL A 26 -0.65 -2.52 -29.01
N MET A 27 -1.85 -2.46 -28.43
CA MET A 27 -2.66 -1.23 -28.47
C MET A 27 -1.73 -0.08 -28.10
N ASP A 28 -1.69 0.95 -28.94
CA ASP A 28 -0.88 2.15 -28.74
C ASP A 28 -0.97 2.57 -27.27
N ASP A 29 0.18 2.79 -26.63
CA ASP A 29 0.30 3.14 -25.22
C ASP A 29 -0.12 4.61 -24.98
N THR A 30 -1.28 4.97 -25.51
CA THR A 30 -1.86 6.28 -25.38
C THR A 30 -2.49 6.32 -24.00
N ALA A 31 -1.82 7.01 -23.08
CA ALA A 31 -2.36 7.28 -21.75
C ALA A 31 -3.72 7.98 -21.90
N PRO A 32 -4.74 7.61 -21.12
CA PRO A 32 -6.00 8.35 -21.12
C PRO A 32 -5.73 9.81 -20.74
N GLU A 33 -6.44 10.75 -21.36
CA GLU A 33 -6.42 12.13 -20.93
C GLU A 33 -7.02 12.22 -19.52
N VAL A 34 -6.16 12.48 -18.52
CA VAL A 34 -6.57 12.50 -17.12
C VAL A 34 -6.90 13.93 -16.71
N GLN A 35 -8.14 14.14 -16.31
CA GLN A 35 -8.59 15.38 -15.66
C GLN A 35 -8.27 15.29 -14.16
N GLY A 36 -6.99 15.42 -13.80
CA GLY A 36 -6.55 15.31 -12.41
C GLY A 36 -5.06 15.58 -12.23
N ASN A 37 -4.69 16.08 -11.06
CA ASN A 37 -3.30 16.48 -10.75
C ASN A 37 -2.56 15.42 -9.92
N THR A 38 -3.23 14.33 -9.53
CA THR A 38 -2.65 13.34 -8.62
C THR A 38 -2.51 11.97 -9.27
N SER A 39 -1.58 11.17 -8.76
CA SER A 39 -1.42 9.77 -9.18
C SER A 39 -2.67 8.94 -8.93
N LEU A 40 -3.49 9.29 -7.93
CA LEU A 40 -4.75 8.62 -7.67
C LEU A 40 -5.74 8.86 -8.83
N ASP A 41 -5.89 10.11 -9.27
CA ASP A 41 -6.77 10.46 -10.39
C ASP A 41 -6.36 9.71 -11.67
N PHE A 42 -5.05 9.59 -11.90
CA PHE A 42 -4.52 8.82 -13.02
C PHE A 42 -4.89 7.33 -12.93
N LEU A 43 -4.64 6.70 -11.78
CA LEU A 43 -4.97 5.29 -11.58
C LEU A 43 -6.48 5.04 -11.72
N GLN A 44 -7.30 5.96 -11.22
CA GLN A 44 -8.76 5.93 -11.37
C GLN A 44 -9.20 6.03 -12.82
N ALA A 45 -8.63 6.95 -13.60
CA ALA A 45 -8.91 7.07 -15.02
C ALA A 45 -8.55 5.77 -15.78
N VAL A 46 -7.41 5.17 -15.47
CA VAL A 46 -6.94 3.93 -16.12
C VAL A 46 -7.86 2.74 -15.81
N TYR A 47 -8.25 2.50 -14.56
CA TYR A 47 -9.08 1.33 -14.25
C TYR A 47 -10.56 1.51 -14.64
N ARG A 48 -11.04 2.76 -14.76
CA ARG A 48 -12.41 3.09 -15.19
C ARG A 48 -12.57 3.08 -16.72
N SER A 49 -11.51 3.31 -17.48
CA SER A 49 -11.55 3.26 -18.94
C SER A 49 -11.87 1.83 -19.44
N ALA A 50 -12.86 1.72 -20.32
CA ALA A 50 -13.25 0.46 -20.94
C ALA A 50 -12.28 0.03 -22.06
N ASP A 51 -11.56 0.99 -22.65
CA ASP A 51 -10.61 0.76 -23.74
C ASP A 51 -9.28 0.17 -23.24
N GLN A 52 -9.03 0.22 -21.93
CA GLN A 52 -7.84 -0.36 -21.34
C GLN A 52 -7.99 -1.88 -21.16
N PRO A 53 -6.96 -2.68 -21.51
CA PRO A 53 -6.97 -4.11 -21.27
C PRO A 53 -7.24 -4.45 -19.79
N MET A 54 -8.02 -5.51 -19.55
CA MET A 54 -8.45 -5.93 -18.20
C MET A 54 -7.28 -6.07 -17.21
N HIS A 55 -6.15 -6.62 -17.66
CA HIS A 55 -4.96 -6.79 -16.81
C HIS A 55 -4.42 -5.43 -16.31
N ARG A 56 -4.44 -4.40 -17.16
CA ARG A 56 -3.94 -3.06 -16.86
C ARG A 56 -4.89 -2.35 -15.90
N ARG A 57 -6.21 -2.51 -16.11
CA ARG A 57 -7.26 -2.03 -15.20
C ARG A 57 -7.13 -2.63 -13.80
N MET A 58 -6.94 -3.94 -13.71
CA MET A 58 -6.76 -4.63 -12.43
C MET A 58 -5.52 -4.14 -11.67
N ARG A 59 -4.39 -3.95 -12.37
CA ARG A 59 -3.16 -3.41 -11.77
C ARG A 59 -3.37 -1.99 -11.22
N ALA A 60 -4.02 -1.13 -11.99
CA ALA A 60 -4.31 0.24 -11.56
C ALA A 60 -5.27 0.28 -10.36
N ALA A 61 -6.32 -0.55 -10.36
CA ALA A 61 -7.27 -0.66 -9.25
C ALA A 61 -6.59 -1.12 -7.95
N VAL A 62 -5.72 -2.14 -8.01
CA VAL A 62 -4.96 -2.62 -6.84
C VAL A 62 -4.06 -1.53 -6.26
N ALA A 63 -3.44 -0.71 -7.12
CA ALA A 63 -2.60 0.40 -6.67
C ALA A 63 -3.40 1.55 -6.05
N ALA A 64 -4.63 1.80 -6.53
CA ALA A 64 -5.50 2.86 -6.00
C ALA A 64 -6.20 2.47 -4.69
N LEU A 65 -6.50 1.18 -4.49
CA LEU A 65 -7.30 0.65 -3.38
C LEU A 65 -6.89 1.15 -1.96
N PRO A 66 -5.59 1.29 -1.61
CA PRO A 66 -5.18 1.79 -0.29
C PRO A 66 -5.56 3.25 -0.02
N PHE A 67 -5.83 4.03 -1.06
CA PHE A 67 -6.07 5.47 -0.98
C PHE A 67 -7.55 5.84 -1.14
N GLU A 68 -8.39 4.91 -1.63
CA GLU A 68 -9.82 5.14 -1.80
C GLU A 68 -10.61 5.04 -0.49
N HIS A 69 -10.12 4.21 0.44
CA HIS A 69 -10.77 3.99 1.72
C HIS A 69 -9.78 4.21 2.86
N PRO A 70 -10.04 5.17 3.78
CA PRO A 70 -9.20 5.33 4.95
C PRO A 70 -9.24 4.04 5.76
N LYS A 71 -8.07 3.42 5.96
CA LYS A 71 -7.97 2.25 6.81
C LYS A 71 -8.34 2.69 8.24
N LEU A 72 -9.31 2.02 8.85
CA LEU A 72 -9.66 2.19 10.26
C LEU A 72 -8.52 1.67 11.14
N ALA A 73 -7.41 2.40 11.19
CA ALA A 73 -6.33 2.17 12.12
C ALA A 73 -6.50 3.13 13.30
N VAL A 74 -7.52 2.88 14.12
CA VAL A 74 -7.65 3.53 15.44
C VAL A 74 -6.92 2.65 16.44
N THR A 75 -5.59 2.69 16.43
CA THR A 75 -4.86 2.41 17.67
C THR A 75 -4.90 3.69 18.47
N ALA A 76 -5.74 3.73 19.49
CA ALA A 76 -5.61 4.74 20.52
C ALA A 76 -4.18 4.63 21.08
N MET A 77 -3.28 5.50 20.62
CA MET A 77 -2.09 5.83 21.38
C MET A 77 -2.63 6.48 22.65
N VAL A 78 -2.90 5.65 23.65
CA VAL A 78 -3.02 6.09 25.04
C VAL A 78 -1.62 6.56 25.37
N GLY A 79 -1.36 7.84 25.08
CA GLY A 79 -0.10 8.49 25.34
C GLY A 79 0.29 8.20 26.78
N ASP A 80 1.43 7.53 26.93
CA ASP A 80 2.10 7.15 28.16
C ASP A 80 1.18 6.72 29.30
N ALA A 81 1.08 5.41 29.53
CA ALA A 81 0.53 4.85 30.77
C ALA A 81 1.14 5.49 32.03
N GLU A 82 2.36 6.03 31.94
CA GLU A 82 3.00 6.82 33.00
C GLU A 82 2.24 8.12 33.34
N GLY A 83 1.67 8.80 32.36
CA GLY A 83 0.98 10.08 32.56
C GLY A 83 -0.30 9.92 33.35
N PHE A 84 -1.05 8.84 33.11
CA PHE A 84 -2.27 8.54 33.87
C PHE A 84 -1.95 8.17 35.32
N ALA A 85 -0.97 7.27 35.53
CA ALA A 85 -0.56 6.87 36.87
C ALA A 85 -0.05 8.06 37.70
N LYS A 86 0.80 8.93 37.12
CA LYS A 86 1.30 10.15 37.78
C LYS A 86 0.17 11.12 38.13
N LYS A 87 -0.81 11.31 37.24
CA LYS A 87 -1.98 12.16 37.50
C LYS A 87 -2.86 11.61 38.62
N LEU A 88 -3.02 10.28 38.69
CA LEU A 88 -3.78 9.61 39.74
C LEU A 88 -3.12 9.78 41.12
N GLU A 89 -1.81 9.54 41.23
CA GLU A 89 -1.10 9.73 42.49
C GLU A 89 -1.12 11.21 42.93
N ALA A 90 -0.91 12.16 42.01
CA ALA A 90 -1.00 13.58 42.32
C ALA A 90 -2.42 14.01 42.78
N ALA A 91 -3.47 13.33 42.34
CA ALA A 91 -4.83 13.57 42.81
C ALA A 91 -5.07 12.98 44.21
N ARG A 92 -4.53 11.78 44.47
CA ARG A 92 -4.59 11.11 45.77
C ARG A 92 -3.91 11.93 46.87
N GLU A 93 -2.71 12.46 46.60
CA GLU A 93 -1.99 13.31 47.56
C GLU A 93 -2.75 14.59 47.91
N ARG A 94 -3.35 15.24 46.90
CA ARG A 94 -4.18 16.44 47.12
C ARG A 94 -5.40 16.14 47.98
N ALA A 95 -6.08 15.01 47.74
CA ALA A 95 -7.22 14.59 48.54
C ALA A 95 -6.83 14.29 49.99
N ALA A 96 -5.69 13.63 50.21
CA ALA A 96 -5.18 13.35 51.55
C ALA A 96 -4.90 14.63 52.35
N LYS A 97 -4.20 15.60 51.75
CA LYS A 97 -3.92 16.90 52.38
C LYS A 97 -5.18 17.69 52.72
N ALA A 98 -6.18 17.66 51.84
CA ALA A 98 -7.46 18.33 52.10
C ALA A 98 -8.24 17.68 53.26
N ILE A 99 -8.14 16.35 53.42
CA ILE A 99 -8.75 15.63 54.54
C ILE A 99 -8.02 15.96 55.85
N GLU A 100 -6.69 16.06 55.84
CA GLU A 100 -5.90 16.46 57.01
C GLU A 100 -6.24 17.89 57.46
N LEU A 101 -6.21 18.85 56.53
CA LEU A 101 -6.57 20.24 56.83
C LEU A 101 -7.99 20.36 57.43
N ARG A 102 -8.95 19.59 56.89
CA ARG A 102 -10.32 19.55 57.42
C ARG A 102 -10.41 18.94 58.82
N LYS A 103 -9.53 18.00 59.19
CA LYS A 103 -9.47 17.44 60.54
C LYS A 103 -8.95 18.46 61.55
N ASP A 104 -7.99 19.28 61.13
CA ASP A 104 -7.40 20.31 61.98
C ASP A 104 -8.35 21.51 62.20
N GLU A 105 -9.25 21.78 61.25
CA GLU A 105 -10.25 22.87 61.31
C GLU A 105 -11.57 22.50 62.01
N GLY A 106 -11.74 21.27 62.51
CA GLY A 106 -13.02 20.84 63.07
C GLY A 106 -12.96 19.67 64.04
N PHE A 107 -12.59 19.94 65.30
CA PHE A 107 -13.41 19.67 66.50
C PHE A 107 -12.67 20.20 67.76
N SER A 108 -13.02 21.43 68.16
CA SER A 108 -13.10 21.85 69.56
C SER A 108 -14.51 22.37 69.80
#